data_AF-A0A933ZRE3-F1
#
_entry.id   AF-A0A933ZRE3-F1
#
_cell.length_a   1.000
_cell.length_b   1.000
_cell.length_c   1.000
_cell.angle_alpha   90.00
_cell.angle_beta   90.00
_cell.angle_gamma   90.00
#
_symmetry.space_group_name_H-M   'P 1'
#
loop_
_entity.id
_entity.type
_entity.pdbx_description
1 polymer ?
#
loop_
_entity_poly.entity_id
_entity_poly.type
_entity_poly.pdbx_seq_one_letter_code
_entity_poly.pdbx_strand_id
1 'polypeptide(L)'
;MPQCASSPRLFLEASPSSLRLKLEVHAAASTAIPLPGSAQQWIPEQVLLDGQPATALRRSPEGSLMLAVTPGSHAVLMEGALPAGETVQLALPLKSHRLEAKLEGWTLDGLHEDGLADDDLQLSRKPGATRSENLVAGASSSLPAFVSVERVLVLGLEWTVETRVRRLTPTGTAVVLEVPLLPGESVTTPDVRVQGGKALVNIGPQAVESAWTSVLEQRSPLALKAPTGLPWVEVWQLNVSPVWHVELAGIPVVHQQDDSGARLPEWRPWPGEEVTIEVLRPAGVRGQTLTIDQSELNVVPGVRATDATLTANLRSSRGGQHLFTLPGDAQLQTVTINGASQPIRQEGPKVAIPLVPGSQSVVLSWRQSSGIGTVWETPRLDLGTPSANADLKLALGSDRWVLFVTGPRMGPAVLFWSLLLVLLLVSIGLGRVRLTPLRTLQWVLLTLGLSQVPVPAAAVVVGWLLVLGWRERKPDLPVAWFDLRQLLLVAWTLGAMGVLFASIYQGLLGHPDMQVTGNDSTASSLHWFVDRTKDLLPQGLVVSVPMLVYRGAMLAWSLWLALALLKWLRWGWQAFSTGGLWRRGPKKPPAAATPPPARAPAPPTPPAR
;
A
#
# COMPACT_ATOMS: atom_id res chain seq x y z
N MET A 1 5.99 42.69 -46.71
CA MET A 1 5.64 43.43 -47.93
C MET A 1 4.25 42.97 -48.35
N PRO A 2 3.24 43.84 -48.52
CA PRO A 2 1.98 43.40 -49.12
C PRO A 2 2.26 42.81 -50.51
N GLN A 3 1.58 41.72 -50.86
CA GLN A 3 1.69 41.12 -52.19
C GLN A 3 1.12 42.10 -53.22
N CYS A 4 1.98 42.85 -53.91
CA CYS A 4 1.59 43.83 -54.92
C CYS A 4 1.14 43.18 -56.24
N ALA A 5 1.11 41.84 -56.32
CA ALA A 5 0.61 41.09 -57.46
C ALA A 5 -0.15 39.84 -57.00
N SER A 6 -1.16 39.44 -57.77
CA SER A 6 -1.99 38.26 -57.57
C SER A 6 -2.16 37.53 -58.90
N SER A 7 -2.36 36.22 -58.88
CA SER A 7 -2.70 35.43 -60.06
C SER A 7 -4.13 34.89 -59.97
N PRO A 8 -5.12 35.48 -60.66
CA PRO A 8 -6.48 34.98 -60.63
C PRO A 8 -6.64 33.59 -61.25
N ARG A 9 -5.93 33.32 -62.36
CA ARG A 9 -6.13 32.09 -63.14
C ARG A 9 -4.85 31.59 -63.79
N LEU A 10 -4.69 30.27 -63.81
CA LEU A 10 -3.68 29.53 -64.56
C LEU A 10 -4.35 28.49 -65.46
N PHE A 11 -4.06 28.50 -66.75
CA PHE A 11 -4.38 27.39 -67.66
C PHE A 11 -3.11 26.62 -68.02
N LEU A 12 -3.09 25.33 -67.72
CA LEU A 12 -1.97 24.42 -67.97
C LEU A 12 -2.34 23.47 -69.11
N GLU A 13 -1.56 23.51 -70.20
CA GLU A 13 -1.67 22.60 -71.34
C GLU A 13 -0.38 21.77 -71.44
N ALA A 14 -0.47 20.46 -71.22
CA ALA A 14 0.65 19.55 -71.37
C ALA A 14 0.41 18.59 -72.54
N SER A 15 1.32 18.62 -73.52
CA SER A 15 1.41 17.62 -74.60
C SER A 15 2.50 16.58 -74.26
N PRO A 16 2.70 15.51 -75.06
CA PRO A 16 3.75 14.53 -74.79
C PRO A 16 5.18 15.09 -74.70
N SER A 17 5.44 16.26 -75.30
CA SER A 17 6.78 16.86 -75.38
C SER A 17 6.86 18.35 -75.04
N SER A 18 5.75 19.05 -74.81
CA SER A 18 5.74 20.49 -74.49
C SER A 18 4.77 20.83 -73.37
N LEU A 19 5.13 21.86 -72.60
CA LEU A 19 4.28 22.44 -71.57
C LEU A 19 4.01 23.91 -71.93
N ARG A 20 2.74 24.28 -71.87
CA ARG A 20 2.27 25.64 -72.11
C ARG A 20 1.44 26.11 -70.93
N LEU A 21 1.82 27.24 -70.35
CA LEU A 21 1.14 27.87 -69.21
C LEU A 21 0.61 29.24 -69.63
N LYS A 22 -0.66 29.52 -69.36
CA LYS A 22 -1.28 30.84 -69.53
C LYS A 22 -1.68 31.36 -68.15
N LEU A 23 -0.93 32.34 -67.65
CA LEU A 23 -1.11 32.92 -66.33
C LEU A 23 -1.75 34.30 -66.47
N GLU A 24 -2.86 34.54 -65.77
CA GLU A 24 -3.41 35.87 -65.57
C GLU A 24 -2.75 36.49 -64.32
N VAL A 25 -2.28 37.73 -64.45
CA VAL A 25 -1.54 38.44 -63.39
C VAL A 25 -2.15 39.82 -63.22
N HIS A 26 -2.54 40.16 -61.99
CA HIS A 26 -3.00 41.50 -61.62
C HIS A 26 -1.95 42.13 -60.71
N ALA A 27 -1.39 43.27 -61.10
CA ALA A 27 -0.38 43.99 -60.34
C ALA A 27 -0.89 45.38 -59.93
N ALA A 28 -0.75 45.73 -58.65
CA ALA A 28 -1.17 47.03 -58.10
C ALA A 28 -0.08 48.12 -58.22
N ALA A 29 1.17 47.71 -58.43
CA ALA A 29 2.33 48.58 -58.62
C ALA A 29 3.33 47.88 -59.55
N SER A 30 4.27 48.64 -60.12
CA SER A 30 5.40 48.04 -60.86
C SER A 30 6.16 47.08 -59.94
N THR A 31 6.15 45.79 -60.26
CA THR A 31 6.71 44.74 -59.40
C THR A 31 7.28 43.60 -60.23
N ALA A 32 8.15 42.79 -59.61
CA ALA A 32 8.63 41.55 -60.20
C ALA A 32 7.83 40.37 -59.63
N ILE A 33 7.25 39.54 -60.49
CA ILE A 33 6.52 38.34 -60.09
C ILE A 33 7.35 37.09 -60.37
N PRO A 34 7.34 36.08 -59.49
CA PRO A 34 7.94 34.79 -59.78
C PRO A 34 7.04 33.99 -60.74
N LEU A 35 7.63 33.42 -61.77
CA LEU A 35 6.97 32.55 -62.74
C LEU A 35 7.04 31.08 -62.31
N PRO A 36 6.05 30.25 -62.66
CA PRO A 36 6.08 28.81 -62.41
C PRO A 36 7.31 28.08 -62.96
N GLY A 37 7.76 27.05 -62.25
CA GLY A 37 8.89 26.20 -62.65
C GLY A 37 10.21 26.51 -61.96
N SER A 38 11.23 25.70 -62.26
CA SER A 38 12.56 25.79 -61.66
C SER A 38 13.63 25.29 -62.62
N ALA A 39 14.85 25.80 -62.45
CA ALA A 39 15.93 25.45 -63.34
C ALA A 39 16.37 23.98 -63.35
N GLN A 40 15.99 23.21 -62.33
CA GLN A 40 16.30 21.78 -62.23
C GLN A 40 15.19 20.90 -62.84
N GLN A 41 13.97 21.42 -63.01
CA GLN A 41 12.81 20.63 -63.42
C GLN A 41 12.26 21.07 -64.79
N TRP A 42 11.92 22.35 -64.94
CA TRP A 42 11.37 22.90 -66.18
C TRP A 42 11.56 24.43 -66.24
N ILE A 43 12.10 24.91 -67.36
CA ILE A 43 12.23 26.33 -67.68
C ILE A 43 11.55 26.56 -69.03
N PRO A 44 10.72 27.61 -69.19
CA PRO A 44 10.16 27.96 -70.49
C PRO A 44 11.24 28.40 -71.48
N GLU A 45 11.07 28.03 -72.75
CA GLU A 45 11.88 28.52 -73.87
C GLU A 45 11.40 29.90 -74.35
N GLN A 46 10.10 30.15 -74.21
CA GLN A 46 9.46 31.41 -74.59
C GLN A 46 8.55 31.93 -73.47
N VAL A 47 8.67 33.22 -73.17
CA VAL A 47 7.74 33.94 -72.28
C VAL A 47 7.22 35.18 -73.01
N LEU A 48 5.90 35.29 -73.14
CA LEU A 48 5.21 36.46 -73.70
C LEU A 48 4.45 37.19 -72.60
N LEU A 49 4.53 38.51 -72.59
CA LEU A 49 3.70 39.41 -71.78
C LEU A 49 2.76 40.15 -72.74
N ASP A 50 1.44 39.95 -72.59
CA ASP A 50 0.39 40.55 -73.42
C ASP A 50 0.60 40.30 -74.93
N GLY A 51 1.11 39.12 -75.27
CA GLY A 51 1.39 38.68 -76.64
C GLY A 51 2.73 39.15 -77.23
N GLN A 52 3.51 39.96 -76.51
CA GLN A 52 4.84 40.40 -76.92
C GLN A 52 5.95 39.66 -76.14
N PRO A 53 7.12 39.38 -76.74
CA PRO A 53 8.24 38.76 -76.01
C PRO A 53 8.61 39.56 -74.77
N ALA A 54 8.70 38.88 -73.61
CA ALA A 54 9.04 39.52 -72.36
C ALA A 54 10.49 40.05 -72.39
N THR A 55 10.67 41.36 -72.23
CA THR A 55 11.99 42.02 -72.31
C THR A 55 12.68 42.17 -70.96
N ALA A 56 11.95 41.99 -69.85
CA ALA A 56 12.43 42.20 -68.49
C ALA A 56 12.30 40.93 -67.63
N LEU A 57 13.09 39.91 -67.97
CA LEU A 57 13.22 38.66 -67.22
C LEU A 57 14.54 38.63 -66.45
N ARG A 58 14.49 38.14 -65.21
CA ARG A 58 15.67 37.88 -64.39
C ARG A 58 15.56 36.54 -63.69
N ARG A 59 16.65 35.79 -63.60
CA ARG A 59 16.71 34.59 -62.77
C ARG A 59 17.03 34.96 -61.31
N SER A 60 16.26 34.43 -60.37
CA SER A 60 16.52 34.59 -58.93
C SER A 60 17.74 33.76 -58.49
N PRO A 61 18.36 34.08 -57.34
CA PRO A 61 19.40 33.23 -56.74
C PRO A 61 18.93 31.80 -56.50
N GLU A 62 17.65 31.60 -56.22
CA GLU A 62 16.99 30.30 -55.98
C GLU A 62 16.65 29.56 -57.29
N GLY A 63 16.91 30.17 -58.45
CA GLY A 63 16.80 29.53 -59.76
C GLY A 63 15.45 29.64 -60.46
N SER A 64 14.48 30.37 -59.89
CA SER A 64 13.18 30.70 -60.53
C SER A 64 13.30 31.91 -61.47
N LEU A 65 12.38 32.01 -62.43
CA LEU A 65 12.30 33.18 -63.33
C LEU A 65 11.42 34.26 -62.71
N MET A 66 11.89 35.51 -62.75
CA MET A 66 11.17 36.69 -62.31
C MET A 66 10.82 37.54 -63.53
N LEU A 67 9.55 37.95 -63.65
CA LEU A 67 9.05 38.82 -64.71
C LEU A 67 8.66 40.18 -64.12
N ALA A 68 9.20 41.26 -64.68
CA ALA A 68 8.73 42.60 -64.34
C ALA A 68 7.39 42.89 -65.01
N VAL A 69 6.41 43.32 -64.22
CA VAL A 69 5.07 43.71 -64.67
C VAL A 69 4.73 45.12 -64.18
N THR A 70 4.04 45.88 -65.02
CA THR A 70 3.52 47.22 -64.70
C THR A 70 2.20 47.12 -63.90
N PRO A 71 1.69 48.22 -63.32
CA PRO A 71 0.36 48.20 -62.71
C PRO A 71 -0.71 47.90 -63.77
N GLY A 72 -1.59 46.92 -63.50
CA GLY A 72 -2.65 46.50 -64.41
C GLY A 72 -2.91 44.99 -64.44
N SER A 73 -3.77 44.57 -65.35
CA SER A 73 -4.04 43.15 -65.65
C SER A 73 -3.25 42.73 -66.87
N HIS A 74 -2.52 41.63 -66.75
CA HIS A 74 -1.59 41.12 -67.75
C HIS A 74 -1.83 39.64 -68.02
N ALA A 75 -1.63 39.22 -69.27
CA ALA A 75 -1.62 37.83 -69.69
C ALA A 75 -0.18 37.39 -69.97
N VAL A 76 0.31 36.43 -69.17
CA VAL A 76 1.64 35.84 -69.33
C VAL A 76 1.51 34.47 -69.96
N LEU A 77 2.12 34.28 -71.13
CA LEU A 77 2.23 32.97 -71.77
C LEU A 77 3.65 32.44 -71.59
N MET A 78 3.78 31.20 -71.11
CA MET A 78 5.04 30.50 -71.01
C MET A 78 4.96 29.19 -71.81
N GLU A 79 5.97 28.90 -72.62
CA GLU A 79 6.01 27.70 -73.44
C GLU A 79 7.44 27.13 -73.48
N GLY A 80 7.59 25.81 -73.40
CA GLY A 80 8.88 25.14 -73.50
C GLY A 80 8.75 23.62 -73.55
N ALA A 81 9.81 22.93 -73.94
CA ALA A 81 9.83 21.47 -73.98
C ALA A 81 9.72 20.86 -72.57
N LEU A 82 8.98 19.75 -72.46
CA LEU A 82 9.00 18.91 -71.26
C LEU A 82 10.25 18.01 -71.29
N PRO A 83 10.98 17.85 -70.18
CA PRO A 83 12.14 16.97 -70.13
C PRO A 83 11.75 15.50 -70.38
N ALA A 84 12.75 14.69 -70.77
CA ALA A 84 12.57 13.27 -71.07
C ALA A 84 12.31 12.37 -69.85
N GLY A 85 12.22 12.95 -68.64
CA GLY A 85 11.91 12.22 -67.41
C GLY A 85 10.48 11.69 -67.36
N GLU A 86 10.26 10.71 -66.49
CA GLU A 86 8.92 10.15 -66.19
C GLU A 86 8.06 11.12 -65.36
N THR A 87 8.70 12.05 -64.64
CA THR A 87 8.02 13.02 -63.79
C THR A 87 8.62 14.41 -63.96
N VAL A 88 7.78 15.43 -63.96
CA VAL A 88 8.16 16.85 -64.01
C VAL A 88 7.44 17.57 -62.90
N GLN A 89 8.19 18.25 -62.04
CA GLN A 89 7.61 19.06 -60.97
C GLN A 89 7.54 20.53 -61.40
N LEU A 90 6.40 21.16 -61.16
CA LEU A 90 6.13 22.55 -61.48
C LEU A 90 5.71 23.30 -60.22
N ALA A 91 6.66 24.05 -59.64
CA ALA A 91 6.40 24.92 -58.51
C ALA A 91 5.55 26.13 -58.90
N LEU A 92 4.62 26.52 -58.03
CA LEU A 92 3.70 27.66 -58.20
C LEU A 92 3.98 28.77 -57.16
N PRO A 93 5.08 29.54 -57.31
CA PRO A 93 5.50 30.53 -56.31
C PRO A 93 4.52 31.70 -56.13
N LEU A 94 3.75 32.04 -57.18
CA LEU A 94 2.60 32.93 -57.09
C LEU A 94 1.33 32.09 -57.29
N LYS A 95 0.72 31.66 -56.18
CA LYS A 95 -0.41 30.74 -56.17
C LYS A 95 -1.61 31.32 -56.92
N SER A 96 -2.10 30.58 -57.92
CA SER A 96 -3.29 30.99 -58.68
C SER A 96 -4.57 30.63 -57.93
N HIS A 97 -5.56 31.53 -57.94
CA HIS A 97 -6.86 31.28 -57.30
C HIS A 97 -7.68 30.19 -58.02
N ARG A 98 -7.42 29.96 -59.31
CA ARG A 98 -8.03 28.88 -60.07
C ARG A 98 -7.07 28.34 -61.13
N LEU A 99 -6.94 27.03 -61.19
CA LEU A 99 -6.14 26.28 -62.15
C LEU A 99 -7.05 25.35 -62.95
N GLU A 100 -6.84 25.34 -64.26
CA GLU A 100 -7.46 24.38 -65.17
C GLU A 100 -6.37 23.70 -65.99
N ALA A 101 -6.47 22.39 -66.13
CA ALA A 101 -5.47 21.59 -66.83
C ALA A 101 -6.07 20.81 -68.00
N LYS A 102 -5.37 20.83 -69.14
CA LYS A 102 -5.61 19.96 -70.29
C LYS A 102 -4.35 19.13 -70.54
N LEU A 103 -4.46 17.83 -70.34
CA LEU A 103 -3.31 16.93 -70.30
C LEU A 103 -3.44 15.83 -71.35
N GLU A 104 -2.41 15.68 -72.18
CA GLU A 104 -2.28 14.59 -73.15
C GLU A 104 -0.96 13.85 -72.89
N GLY A 105 -1.04 12.55 -72.59
CA GLY A 105 0.15 11.74 -72.25
C GLY A 105 0.69 11.90 -70.83
N TRP A 106 0.10 12.79 -70.02
CA TRP A 106 0.47 13.05 -68.62
C TRP A 106 -0.72 12.93 -67.67
N THR A 107 -0.44 12.61 -66.41
CA THR A 107 -1.31 12.76 -65.24
C THR A 107 -0.79 13.92 -64.39
N LEU A 108 -1.67 14.61 -63.67
CA LEU A 108 -1.33 15.79 -62.87
C LEU A 108 -1.81 15.58 -61.43
N ASP A 109 -0.84 15.58 -60.52
CA ASP A 109 -1.06 15.55 -59.08
C ASP A 109 -0.90 16.99 -58.53
N GLY A 110 -1.68 17.32 -57.49
CA GLY A 110 -1.70 18.66 -56.87
C GLY A 110 -2.79 19.60 -57.39
N LEU A 111 -3.67 19.16 -58.30
CA LEU A 111 -4.88 19.91 -58.70
C LEU A 111 -6.11 19.40 -57.94
N HIS A 112 -6.87 20.32 -57.35
CA HIS A 112 -8.12 20.05 -56.65
C HIS A 112 -9.33 20.04 -57.58
N GLU A 113 -10.42 19.39 -57.16
CA GLU A 113 -11.68 19.31 -57.93
C GLU A 113 -12.37 20.69 -58.09
N ASP A 114 -12.16 21.60 -57.13
CA ASP A 114 -12.64 22.97 -57.15
C ASP A 114 -11.76 23.92 -57.99
N GLY A 115 -10.66 23.41 -58.56
CA GLY A 115 -9.71 24.16 -59.34
C GLY A 115 -8.62 24.85 -58.51
N LEU A 116 -8.51 24.63 -57.20
CA LEU A 116 -7.33 25.10 -56.45
C LEU A 116 -6.10 24.24 -56.74
N ALA A 117 -4.92 24.83 -56.73
CA ALA A 117 -3.66 24.10 -56.88
C ALA A 117 -2.93 24.03 -55.53
N ASP A 118 -2.22 22.93 -55.29
CA ASP A 118 -1.15 22.87 -54.30
C ASP A 118 -0.02 23.83 -54.67
N ASP A 119 0.93 24.04 -53.76
CA ASP A 119 2.09 24.90 -54.00
C ASP A 119 3.05 24.32 -55.07
N ASP A 120 3.00 23.00 -55.28
CA ASP A 120 3.72 22.27 -56.31
C ASP A 120 2.80 21.30 -57.04
N LEU A 121 2.89 21.30 -58.37
CA LEU A 121 2.22 20.33 -59.23
C LEU A 121 3.21 19.28 -59.70
N GLN A 122 2.76 18.02 -59.78
CA GLN A 122 3.57 16.94 -60.35
C GLN A 122 2.89 16.40 -61.60
N LEU A 123 3.56 16.54 -62.74
CA LEU A 123 3.21 15.85 -63.97
C LEU A 123 3.90 14.49 -63.97
N SER A 124 3.14 13.42 -64.08
CA SER A 124 3.63 12.04 -64.22
C SER A 124 3.26 11.49 -65.60
N ARG A 125 4.21 10.91 -66.32
CA ARG A 125 3.98 10.43 -67.69
C ARG A 125 3.08 9.19 -67.64
N LYS A 126 2.08 9.11 -68.51
CA LYS A 126 1.20 7.94 -68.58
C LYS A 126 1.99 6.73 -69.12
N PRO A 127 1.83 5.53 -68.51
CA PRO A 127 2.47 4.32 -69.01
C PRO A 127 2.10 4.04 -70.48
N GLY A 128 3.10 3.90 -71.36
CA GLY A 128 2.90 3.58 -72.78
C GLY A 128 2.84 4.76 -73.76
N ALA A 129 3.05 6.01 -73.30
CA ALA A 129 3.17 7.17 -74.19
C ALA A 129 4.53 7.20 -74.92
N THR A 130 4.54 7.52 -76.21
CA THR A 130 5.72 7.50 -77.10
C THR A 130 6.87 8.36 -76.56
N ARG A 131 8.05 7.75 -76.41
CA ARG A 131 9.28 8.38 -75.94
C ARG A 131 9.94 9.15 -77.10
N SER A 132 10.15 10.46 -76.96
CA SER A 132 10.95 11.22 -77.94
C SER A 132 12.43 10.82 -77.82
N GLU A 133 13.05 10.41 -78.94
CA GLU A 133 14.40 9.83 -79.02
C GLU A 133 15.58 10.82 -78.89
N ASN A 134 15.36 12.07 -78.49
CA ASN A 134 16.46 13.02 -78.27
C ASN A 134 16.89 13.03 -76.79
N LEU A 135 17.72 12.03 -76.42
CA LEU A 135 18.41 11.97 -75.14
C LEU A 135 19.59 12.96 -75.12
N VAL A 136 19.42 14.12 -74.49
CA VAL A 136 20.56 14.94 -74.05
C VAL A 136 21.09 14.33 -72.75
N ALA A 137 22.27 13.71 -72.84
CA ALA A 137 23.03 13.23 -71.69
C ALA A 137 23.43 14.43 -70.81
N GLY A 138 22.84 14.54 -69.62
CA GLY A 138 23.15 15.61 -68.67
C GLY A 138 22.07 15.93 -67.62
N ALA A 139 20.86 15.36 -67.72
CA ALA A 139 19.83 15.56 -66.69
C ALA A 139 20.23 14.83 -65.40
N SER A 140 20.57 15.60 -64.36
CA SER A 140 20.85 15.14 -63.00
C SER A 140 19.72 14.26 -62.48
N SER A 141 19.96 12.95 -62.34
CA SER A 141 19.05 12.02 -61.69
C SER A 141 19.01 12.33 -60.19
N SER A 142 18.07 13.16 -59.75
CA SER A 142 17.80 13.33 -58.32
C SER A 142 17.36 12.00 -57.72
N LEU A 143 17.92 11.63 -56.56
CA LEU A 143 17.49 10.45 -55.81
C LEU A 143 15.99 10.53 -55.50
N PRO A 144 15.24 9.42 -55.54
CA PRO A 144 13.86 9.41 -55.11
C PRO A 144 13.77 9.86 -53.64
N ALA A 145 12.78 10.69 -53.33
CA ALA A 145 12.60 11.20 -51.97
C ALA A 145 12.32 10.05 -51.00
N PHE A 146 12.94 10.12 -49.82
CA PHE A 146 12.74 9.16 -48.73
C PHE A 146 12.33 9.92 -47.47
N VAL A 147 11.30 9.43 -46.79
CA VAL A 147 10.70 10.11 -45.63
C VAL A 147 10.61 9.20 -44.41
N SER A 148 10.46 9.81 -43.23
CA SER A 148 10.08 9.18 -41.97
C SER A 148 8.65 9.58 -41.64
N VAL A 149 7.78 8.62 -41.35
CA VAL A 149 6.40 8.85 -40.90
C VAL A 149 6.32 8.54 -39.40
N GLU A 150 6.25 9.58 -38.59
CA GLU A 150 6.13 9.49 -37.14
C GLU A 150 4.65 9.59 -36.76
N ARG A 151 4.11 8.62 -36.03
CA ARG A 151 2.74 8.63 -35.49
C ARG A 151 2.78 8.61 -33.97
N VAL A 152 2.20 9.60 -33.33
CA VAL A 152 2.00 9.65 -31.87
C VAL A 152 0.53 9.42 -31.56
N LEU A 153 0.20 8.28 -30.96
CA LEU A 153 -1.14 7.95 -30.50
C LEU A 153 -1.34 8.50 -29.10
N VAL A 154 -2.29 9.42 -28.92
CA VAL A 154 -2.62 10.01 -27.63
C VAL A 154 -3.96 9.45 -27.14
N LEU A 155 -3.90 8.57 -26.14
CA LEU A 155 -5.07 7.93 -25.54
C LEU A 155 -5.49 8.68 -24.28
N GLY A 156 -6.27 9.75 -24.46
CA GLY A 156 -6.83 10.60 -23.40
C GLY A 156 -8.34 10.40 -23.21
N LEU A 157 -9.06 11.45 -22.83
CA LEU A 157 -10.52 11.44 -22.83
C LEU A 157 -11.09 11.32 -24.25
N GLU A 158 -10.42 11.98 -25.19
CA GLU A 158 -10.54 11.81 -26.63
C GLU A 158 -9.25 11.15 -27.14
N TRP A 159 -9.36 10.29 -28.15
CA TRP A 159 -8.20 9.63 -28.74
C TRP A 159 -7.81 10.37 -30.00
N THR A 160 -6.54 10.74 -30.12
CA THR A 160 -6.02 11.46 -31.27
C THR A 160 -4.74 10.81 -31.78
N VAL A 161 -4.43 11.09 -33.04
CA VAL A 161 -3.19 10.69 -33.70
C VAL A 161 -2.54 11.94 -34.25
N GLU A 162 -1.30 12.20 -33.84
CA GLU A 162 -0.45 13.21 -34.48
C GLU A 162 0.48 12.49 -35.46
N THR A 163 0.39 12.83 -36.74
CA THR A 163 1.27 12.26 -37.77
C THR A 163 2.19 13.35 -38.30
N ARG A 164 3.50 13.06 -38.35
CA ARG A 164 4.51 13.92 -38.95
C ARG A 164 5.28 13.17 -40.02
N VAL A 165 5.34 13.73 -41.21
CA VAL A 165 6.11 13.21 -42.33
C VAL A 165 7.34 14.08 -42.51
N ARG A 166 8.50 13.54 -42.18
CA ARG A 166 9.77 14.26 -42.23
C ARG A 166 10.65 13.76 -43.37
N ARG A 167 11.15 14.68 -44.18
CA ARG A 167 12.09 14.40 -45.27
C ARG A 167 13.45 13.97 -44.70
N LEU A 168 13.99 12.86 -45.19
CA LEU A 168 15.34 12.37 -44.86
C LEU A 168 16.36 12.65 -45.97
N THR A 169 15.90 12.90 -47.20
CA THR A 169 16.73 13.32 -48.34
C THR A 169 16.96 14.84 -48.35
N PRO A 170 17.98 15.37 -49.06
CA PRO A 170 18.16 16.81 -49.23
C PRO A 170 16.94 17.53 -49.84
N THR A 171 16.84 18.84 -49.60
CA THR A 171 15.86 19.73 -50.25
C THR A 171 16.21 19.95 -51.73
N GLY A 172 15.25 20.41 -52.53
CA GLY A 172 15.42 20.71 -53.96
C GLY A 172 14.39 20.03 -54.88
N THR A 173 13.67 19.03 -54.38
CA THR A 173 12.58 18.35 -55.11
C THR A 173 11.35 18.23 -54.22
N ALA A 174 10.15 18.41 -54.76
CA ALA A 174 8.91 18.17 -54.02
C ALA A 174 8.74 16.67 -53.73
N VAL A 175 7.97 16.34 -52.69
CA VAL A 175 7.61 14.97 -52.33
C VAL A 175 6.10 14.86 -52.31
N VAL A 176 5.56 13.97 -53.14
CA VAL A 176 4.13 13.64 -53.17
C VAL A 176 3.98 12.17 -52.78
N LEU A 177 3.21 11.89 -51.74
CA LEU A 177 2.97 10.54 -51.24
C LEU A 177 1.60 10.39 -50.59
N GLU A 178 1.09 9.17 -50.55
CA GLU A 178 -0.20 8.82 -49.93
C GLU A 178 0.03 8.05 -48.62
N VAL A 179 -0.16 8.67 -47.45
CA VAL A 179 0.01 7.99 -46.15
C VAL A 179 -1.29 7.28 -45.75
N PRO A 180 -1.30 5.96 -45.53
CA PRO A 180 -2.50 5.26 -45.07
C PRO A 180 -2.88 5.72 -43.66
N LEU A 181 -4.17 6.00 -43.46
CA LEU A 181 -4.74 6.29 -42.15
C LEU A 181 -4.95 4.99 -41.37
N LEU A 182 -4.88 5.07 -40.05
CA LEU A 182 -5.26 3.98 -39.16
C LEU A 182 -6.77 3.73 -39.30
N PRO A 183 -7.25 2.49 -39.10
CA PRO A 183 -8.68 2.26 -39.23
C PRO A 183 -9.42 2.95 -38.06
N GLY A 184 -10.49 3.69 -38.38
CA GLY A 184 -11.18 4.56 -37.43
C GLY A 184 -10.54 5.95 -37.24
N GLU A 185 -9.47 6.29 -37.96
CA GLU A 185 -8.84 7.61 -37.95
C GLU A 185 -9.57 8.59 -38.88
N SER A 186 -9.74 9.84 -38.43
CA SER A 186 -10.34 10.94 -39.19
C SER A 186 -9.52 12.21 -39.03
N VAL A 187 -8.96 12.72 -40.12
CA VAL A 187 -8.09 13.91 -40.14
C VAL A 187 -8.90 15.16 -39.78
N THR A 188 -8.35 15.98 -38.88
CA THR A 188 -8.97 17.24 -38.40
C THR A 188 -8.22 18.49 -38.82
N THR A 189 -6.96 18.36 -39.24
CA THR A 189 -6.17 19.51 -39.72
C THR A 189 -6.76 20.03 -41.05
N PRO A 190 -7.05 21.33 -41.16
CA PRO A 190 -7.43 21.95 -42.42
C PRO A 190 -6.38 21.70 -43.51
N ASP A 191 -6.81 21.70 -44.78
CA ASP A 191 -5.94 21.57 -45.96
C ASP A 191 -5.30 20.19 -46.20
N VAL A 192 -5.45 19.22 -45.29
CA VAL A 192 -4.99 17.84 -45.49
C VAL A 192 -6.10 17.01 -46.14
N ARG A 193 -5.89 16.63 -47.39
CA ARG A 193 -6.88 15.86 -48.17
C ARG A 193 -6.79 14.38 -47.87
N VAL A 194 -7.95 13.75 -47.75
CA VAL A 194 -8.06 12.30 -47.56
C VAL A 194 -8.79 11.69 -48.76
N GLN A 195 -8.16 10.72 -49.41
CA GLN A 195 -8.75 9.96 -50.52
C GLN A 195 -8.51 8.47 -50.30
N GLY A 196 -9.58 7.66 -50.37
CA GLY A 196 -9.47 6.20 -50.22
C GLY A 196 -8.87 5.73 -48.89
N GLY A 197 -9.05 6.49 -47.80
CA GLY A 197 -8.48 6.17 -46.49
C GLY A 197 -6.99 6.51 -46.35
N LYS A 198 -6.44 7.35 -47.24
CA LYS A 198 -5.06 7.83 -47.19
C LYS A 198 -5.02 9.36 -47.18
N ALA A 199 -4.11 9.93 -46.41
CA ALA A 199 -3.79 11.34 -46.46
C ALA A 199 -2.87 11.62 -47.65
N LEU A 200 -3.25 12.58 -48.50
CA LEU A 200 -2.43 13.07 -49.60
C LEU A 200 -1.45 14.08 -49.03
N VAL A 201 -0.16 13.76 -49.07
CA VAL A 201 0.90 14.58 -48.50
C VAL A 201 1.73 15.17 -49.63
N ASN A 202 1.80 16.50 -49.68
CA ASN A 202 2.65 17.26 -50.58
C ASN A 202 3.64 18.10 -49.76
N ILE A 203 4.94 17.82 -49.93
CA ILE A 203 6.03 18.55 -49.28
C ILE A 203 6.79 19.29 -50.37
N GLY A 204 6.69 20.62 -50.39
CA GLY A 204 7.37 21.43 -51.41
C GLY A 204 8.91 21.30 -51.40
N PRO A 205 9.62 21.73 -52.45
CA PRO A 205 11.06 21.52 -52.64
C PRO A 205 11.94 21.99 -51.49
N GLN A 206 11.55 23.07 -50.80
CA GLN A 206 12.29 23.63 -49.67
C GLN A 206 11.71 23.23 -48.30
N ALA A 207 10.55 22.57 -48.27
CA ALA A 207 9.93 22.09 -47.06
C ALA A 207 10.57 20.77 -46.60
N VAL A 208 10.75 20.64 -45.28
CA VAL A 208 11.40 19.49 -44.65
C VAL A 208 10.41 18.59 -43.92
N GLU A 209 9.19 19.06 -43.66
CA GLU A 209 8.16 18.32 -42.94
C GLU A 209 6.74 18.73 -43.38
N SER A 210 5.80 17.81 -43.16
CA SER A 210 4.36 18.06 -43.18
C SER A 210 3.73 17.31 -42.01
N ALA A 211 2.72 17.88 -41.36
CA ALA A 211 2.13 17.33 -40.15
C ALA A 211 0.63 17.55 -40.11
N TRP A 212 -0.09 16.60 -39.49
CA TRP A 212 -1.52 16.71 -39.25
C TRP A 212 -1.92 16.00 -37.95
N THR A 213 -3.12 16.35 -37.50
CA THR A 213 -3.77 15.75 -36.34
C THR A 213 -5.09 15.14 -36.77
N SER A 214 -5.38 13.96 -36.24
CA SER A 214 -6.59 13.19 -36.49
C SER A 214 -7.25 12.81 -35.17
N VAL A 215 -8.57 12.65 -35.19
CA VAL A 215 -9.31 11.94 -34.14
C VAL A 215 -9.33 10.45 -34.48
N LEU A 216 -9.19 9.61 -33.47
CA LEU A 216 -9.23 8.15 -33.58
C LEU A 216 -10.46 7.61 -32.83
N GLU A 217 -11.23 6.76 -33.50
CA GLU A 217 -12.34 6.06 -32.86
C GLU A 217 -11.85 5.23 -31.65
N GLN A 218 -12.54 5.35 -30.50
CA GLN A 218 -12.20 4.62 -29.28
C GLN A 218 -12.57 3.15 -29.38
N ARG A 219 -11.68 2.36 -29.99
CA ARG A 219 -11.85 0.92 -30.22
C ARG A 219 -10.66 0.13 -29.68
N SER A 220 -10.94 -1.05 -29.17
CA SER A 220 -9.93 -1.98 -28.65
C SER A 220 -10.17 -3.37 -29.26
N PRO A 221 -9.13 -4.06 -29.75
CA PRO A 221 -7.73 -3.65 -29.78
C PRO A 221 -7.42 -2.63 -30.90
N LEU A 222 -6.36 -1.83 -30.71
CA LEU A 222 -5.74 -1.06 -31.79
C LEU A 222 -4.63 -1.89 -32.44
N ALA A 223 -4.66 -2.02 -33.76
CA ALA A 223 -3.63 -2.70 -34.53
C ALA A 223 -2.88 -1.70 -35.41
N LEU A 224 -1.56 -1.58 -35.18
CA LEU A 224 -0.63 -0.81 -36.00
C LEU A 224 0.16 -1.79 -36.87
N LYS A 225 0.18 -1.57 -38.19
CA LYS A 225 0.88 -2.43 -39.13
C LYS A 225 1.68 -1.62 -40.13
N ALA A 226 2.97 -1.91 -40.23
CA ALA A 226 3.86 -1.21 -41.13
C ALA A 226 3.60 -1.62 -42.59
N PRO A 227 3.42 -0.67 -43.51
CA PRO A 227 3.14 -0.99 -44.91
C PRO A 227 4.37 -1.59 -45.61
N THR A 228 4.12 -2.41 -46.64
CA THR A 228 5.16 -3.06 -47.44
C THR A 228 5.34 -2.37 -48.78
N GLY A 229 6.60 -2.17 -49.21
CA GLY A 229 6.91 -1.68 -50.56
C GLY A 229 6.74 -0.16 -50.75
N LEU A 230 6.71 0.61 -49.66
CA LEU A 230 6.61 2.08 -49.70
C LEU A 230 7.98 2.72 -49.40
N PRO A 231 8.29 3.90 -49.98
CA PRO A 231 9.59 4.55 -49.85
C PRO A 231 9.73 5.36 -48.55
N TRP A 232 9.35 4.78 -47.42
CA TRP A 232 9.48 5.40 -46.09
C TRP A 232 9.69 4.40 -44.96
N VAL A 233 10.13 4.92 -43.83
CA VAL A 233 10.13 4.22 -42.54
C VAL A 233 9.06 4.82 -41.63
N GLU A 234 8.57 4.02 -40.68
CA GLU A 234 7.62 4.50 -39.68
C GLU A 234 8.23 4.50 -38.28
N VAL A 235 7.78 5.43 -37.44
CA VAL A 235 8.03 5.46 -36.00
C VAL A 235 6.68 5.60 -35.33
N TRP A 236 6.36 4.71 -34.39
CA TRP A 236 5.11 4.75 -33.65
C TRP A 236 5.40 5.05 -32.19
N GLN A 237 4.69 6.01 -31.60
CA GLN A 237 4.78 6.35 -30.20
C GLN A 237 3.38 6.29 -29.56
N LEU A 238 3.33 5.87 -28.30
CA LEU A 238 2.09 5.75 -27.55
C LEU A 238 2.13 6.61 -26.28
N ASN A 239 1.20 7.56 -26.17
CA ASN A 239 0.99 8.39 -24.99
C ASN A 239 -0.35 8.01 -24.34
N VAL A 240 -0.32 7.39 -23.16
CA VAL A 240 -1.52 6.86 -22.48
C VAL A 240 -1.80 7.63 -21.20
N SER A 241 -3.01 8.17 -21.08
CA SER A 241 -3.49 8.79 -19.84
C SER A 241 -3.78 7.75 -18.75
N PRO A 242 -3.60 8.06 -17.45
CA PRO A 242 -3.88 7.13 -16.34
C PRO A 242 -5.33 6.63 -16.23
N VAL A 243 -6.27 7.22 -16.99
CA VAL A 243 -7.65 6.72 -17.09
C VAL A 243 -7.77 5.42 -17.89
N TRP A 244 -6.71 5.02 -18.60
CA TRP A 244 -6.64 3.79 -19.38
C TRP A 244 -5.52 2.88 -18.86
N HIS A 245 -5.75 1.57 -19.01
CA HIS A 245 -4.74 0.54 -18.87
C HIS A 245 -4.51 -0.09 -20.24
N VAL A 246 -3.24 -0.38 -20.57
CA VAL A 246 -2.86 -0.94 -21.87
C VAL A 246 -2.03 -2.21 -21.71
N GLU A 247 -2.33 -3.21 -22.53
CA GLU A 247 -1.49 -4.40 -22.73
C GLU A 247 -0.93 -4.37 -24.16
N LEU A 248 0.39 -4.56 -24.29
CA LEU A 248 1.13 -4.41 -25.54
C LEU A 248 1.60 -5.77 -26.04
N ALA A 249 1.35 -6.09 -27.31
CA ALA A 249 1.79 -7.30 -27.98
C ALA A 249 2.38 -7.01 -29.38
N GLY A 250 3.24 -7.90 -29.87
CA GLY A 250 3.92 -7.75 -31.17
C GLY A 250 5.41 -7.48 -31.02
N ILE A 251 5.96 -6.60 -31.86
CA ILE A 251 7.39 -6.23 -31.82
C ILE A 251 7.78 -5.48 -30.53
N PRO A 252 9.04 -5.63 -30.06
CA PRO A 252 9.47 -5.04 -28.80
C PRO A 252 9.55 -3.52 -28.84
N VAL A 253 9.27 -2.89 -27.70
CA VAL A 253 9.37 -1.44 -27.50
C VAL A 253 10.84 -1.01 -27.44
N VAL A 254 11.20 -0.02 -28.25
CA VAL A 254 12.43 0.76 -28.11
C VAL A 254 12.21 1.77 -26.98
N HIS A 255 12.97 1.65 -25.90
CA HIS A 255 12.76 2.50 -24.72
C HIS A 255 13.26 3.91 -24.96
N GLN A 256 12.37 4.90 -24.86
CA GLN A 256 12.72 6.31 -24.82
C GLN A 256 11.95 7.00 -23.68
N GLN A 257 12.65 7.85 -22.93
CA GLN A 257 12.05 8.78 -21.98
C GLN A 257 11.99 10.14 -22.66
N ASP A 258 10.89 10.87 -22.52
CA ASP A 258 10.86 12.26 -22.92
C ASP A 258 11.65 13.14 -21.93
N ASP A 259 11.82 14.43 -22.26
CA ASP A 259 12.52 15.41 -21.41
C ASP A 259 11.85 15.62 -20.03
N SER A 260 10.60 15.17 -19.87
CA SER A 260 9.83 15.21 -18.63
C SER A 260 9.94 13.93 -17.78
N GLY A 261 10.64 12.91 -18.29
CA GLY A 261 10.80 11.59 -17.66
C GLY A 261 9.61 10.65 -17.85
N ALA A 262 8.62 11.01 -18.67
CA ALA A 262 7.51 10.13 -19.00
C ALA A 262 7.96 9.00 -19.92
N ARG A 263 7.49 7.78 -19.65
CA ARG A 263 7.74 6.62 -20.51
C ARG A 263 6.77 6.66 -21.69
N LEU A 264 7.31 6.85 -22.88
CA LEU A 264 6.57 6.78 -24.14
C LEU A 264 7.06 5.55 -24.91
N PRO A 265 6.29 4.44 -24.93
CA PRO A 265 6.64 3.30 -25.76
C PRO A 265 6.81 3.74 -27.22
N GLU A 266 7.98 3.47 -27.78
CA GLU A 266 8.30 3.72 -29.19
C GLU A 266 8.54 2.39 -29.93
N TRP A 267 8.07 2.31 -31.17
CA TRP A 267 8.37 1.23 -32.10
C TRP A 267 8.93 1.77 -33.41
N ARG A 268 9.87 1.03 -33.99
CA ARG A 268 10.47 1.30 -35.31
C ARG A 268 10.31 0.05 -36.18
N PRO A 269 9.09 -0.20 -36.70
CA PRO A 269 8.77 -1.45 -37.37
C PRO A 269 9.48 -1.57 -38.73
N TRP A 270 9.87 -2.80 -39.06
CA TRP A 270 10.20 -3.19 -40.42
C TRP A 270 8.92 -3.39 -41.26
N PRO A 271 9.01 -3.33 -42.60
CA PRO A 271 7.86 -3.56 -43.47
C PRO A 271 7.13 -4.88 -43.16
N GLY A 272 5.84 -4.79 -42.85
CA GLY A 272 4.98 -5.93 -42.51
C GLY A 272 4.88 -6.27 -41.01
N GLU A 273 5.73 -5.69 -40.15
CA GLU A 273 5.62 -5.87 -38.70
C GLU A 273 4.38 -5.18 -38.11
N GLU A 274 3.92 -5.67 -36.97
CA GLU A 274 2.70 -5.20 -36.32
C GLU A 274 2.82 -5.10 -34.79
N VAL A 275 2.04 -4.19 -34.23
CA VAL A 275 1.82 -3.99 -32.79
C VAL A 275 0.33 -4.01 -32.51
N THR A 276 -0.07 -4.75 -31.48
CA THR A 276 -1.44 -4.77 -30.97
C THR A 276 -1.45 -4.12 -29.59
N ILE A 277 -2.35 -3.16 -29.40
CA ILE A 277 -2.54 -2.41 -28.16
C ILE A 277 -3.96 -2.71 -27.66
N GLU A 278 -4.07 -3.55 -26.62
CA GLU A 278 -5.33 -3.73 -25.92
C GLU A 278 -5.52 -2.58 -24.94
N VAL A 279 -6.62 -1.85 -25.07
CA VAL A 279 -6.95 -0.69 -24.22
C VAL A 279 -8.19 -1.01 -23.39
N LEU A 280 -8.09 -0.84 -22.08
CA LEU A 280 -9.21 -1.03 -21.15
C LEU A 280 -9.33 0.13 -20.17
N ARG A 281 -10.56 0.56 -19.88
CA ARG A 281 -10.82 1.53 -18.80
C ARG A 281 -10.93 0.77 -17.47
N PRO A 282 -10.08 1.05 -16.48
CA PRO A 282 -10.20 0.39 -15.17
C PRO A 282 -11.59 0.63 -14.56
N ALA A 283 -12.22 -0.44 -14.07
CA ALA A 283 -13.51 -0.33 -13.39
C ALA A 283 -13.34 0.35 -12.03
N GLY A 284 -14.21 1.31 -11.71
CA GLY A 284 -14.23 1.93 -10.38
C GLY A 284 -14.70 0.94 -9.31
N VAL A 285 -13.87 0.71 -8.29
CA VAL A 285 -14.26 -0.05 -7.09
C VAL A 285 -14.86 0.92 -6.08
N ARG A 286 -15.95 0.53 -5.39
CA ARG A 286 -16.49 1.35 -4.30
C ARG A 286 -15.45 1.50 -3.20
N GLY A 287 -14.95 2.72 -3.01
CA GLY A 287 -14.04 3.04 -1.91
C GLY A 287 -14.75 2.92 -0.55
N GLN A 288 -13.97 2.59 0.48
CA GLN A 288 -14.46 2.58 1.86
C GLN A 288 -14.75 4.02 2.31
N THR A 289 -16.01 4.32 2.60
CA THR A 289 -16.43 5.67 3.03
C THR A 289 -16.48 5.84 4.54
N LEU A 290 -16.42 4.74 5.31
CA LEU A 290 -16.47 4.71 6.77
C LEU A 290 -15.35 3.82 7.30
N THR A 291 -14.61 4.32 8.28
CA THR A 291 -13.59 3.57 9.04
C THR A 291 -13.89 3.69 10.53
N ILE A 292 -13.78 2.59 11.27
CA ILE A 292 -13.76 2.61 12.73
C ILE A 292 -12.29 2.54 13.16
N ASP A 293 -11.76 3.66 13.64
CA ASP A 293 -10.34 3.82 14.00
C ASP A 293 -10.02 3.12 15.33
N GLN A 294 -11.01 3.04 16.23
CA GLN A 294 -10.91 2.40 17.54
C GLN A 294 -12.29 1.94 18.01
N SER A 295 -12.33 0.78 18.67
CA SER A 295 -13.52 0.29 19.38
C SER A 295 -13.13 -0.23 20.76
N GLU A 296 -13.75 0.28 21.81
CA GLU A 296 -13.54 -0.16 23.18
C GLU A 296 -14.86 -0.66 23.76
N LEU A 297 -14.91 -1.94 24.10
CA LEU A 297 -16.03 -2.56 24.78
C LEU A 297 -15.69 -2.77 26.26
N ASN A 298 -16.33 -2.01 27.14
CA ASN A 298 -16.24 -2.21 28.57
C ASN A 298 -17.46 -2.98 29.07
N VAL A 299 -17.23 -4.05 29.82
CA VAL A 299 -18.28 -4.96 30.29
C VAL A 299 -18.17 -5.16 31.80
N VAL A 300 -19.29 -4.95 32.49
CA VAL A 300 -19.42 -5.08 33.94
C VAL A 300 -20.54 -6.09 34.23
N PRO A 301 -20.22 -7.39 34.38
CA PRO A 301 -21.23 -8.39 34.65
C PRO A 301 -21.61 -8.40 36.13
N GLY A 302 -22.91 -8.33 36.42
CA GLY A 302 -23.49 -8.52 37.74
C GLY A 302 -24.11 -9.92 37.90
N VAL A 303 -24.68 -10.19 39.08
CA VAL A 303 -25.30 -11.51 39.38
C VAL A 303 -26.54 -11.79 38.54
N ARG A 304 -27.29 -10.74 38.16
CA ARG A 304 -28.59 -10.85 37.45
C ARG A 304 -28.65 -10.10 36.13
N ALA A 305 -27.69 -9.23 35.86
CA ALA A 305 -27.67 -8.40 34.67
C ALA A 305 -26.24 -8.02 34.37
N THR A 306 -25.95 -7.73 33.11
CA THR A 306 -24.63 -7.27 32.65
C THR A 306 -24.78 -5.91 32.02
N ASP A 307 -24.01 -4.94 32.50
CA ASP A 307 -23.93 -3.63 31.88
C ASP A 307 -22.74 -3.61 30.92
N ALA A 308 -22.94 -3.05 29.73
CA ALA A 308 -21.90 -2.93 28.73
C ALA A 308 -21.94 -1.57 28.05
N THR A 309 -20.76 -1.04 27.77
CA THR A 309 -20.55 0.25 27.11
C THR A 309 -19.58 0.06 25.96
N LEU A 310 -20.00 0.36 24.74
CA LEU A 310 -19.14 0.48 23.57
C LEU A 310 -18.79 1.95 23.36
N THR A 311 -17.50 2.25 23.24
CA THR A 311 -17.00 3.52 22.71
C THR A 311 -16.34 3.25 21.36
N ALA A 312 -16.84 3.88 20.29
CA ALA A 312 -16.31 3.72 18.95
C ALA A 312 -15.93 5.08 18.36
N ASN A 313 -14.72 5.20 17.82
CA ASN A 313 -14.27 6.37 17.09
C ASN A 313 -14.37 6.09 15.59
N LEU A 314 -15.25 6.81 14.90
CA LEU A 314 -15.56 6.62 13.49
C LEU A 314 -15.07 7.80 12.67
N ARG A 315 -14.60 7.53 11.46
CA ARG A 315 -14.24 8.52 10.45
C ARG A 315 -14.99 8.24 9.15
N SER A 316 -15.75 9.21 8.67
CA SER A 316 -16.55 9.08 7.46
C SER A 316 -16.23 10.18 6.45
N SER A 317 -16.18 9.85 5.16
CA SER A 317 -16.07 10.84 4.07
C SER A 317 -17.42 11.36 3.59
N ARG A 318 -18.52 10.71 3.99
CA ARG A 318 -19.89 11.05 3.58
C ARG A 318 -20.85 10.95 4.76
N GLY A 319 -21.93 11.73 4.73
CA GLY A 319 -23.05 11.55 5.65
C GLY A 319 -23.81 10.25 5.34
N GLY A 320 -24.53 9.72 6.32
CA GLY A 320 -25.29 8.48 6.15
C GLY A 320 -25.82 7.93 7.47
N GLN A 321 -26.11 6.63 7.49
CA GLN A 321 -26.44 5.89 8.70
C GLN A 321 -25.53 4.67 8.81
N HIS A 322 -25.11 4.35 10.02
CA HIS A 322 -24.34 3.15 10.34
C HIS A 322 -25.09 2.32 11.36
N LEU A 323 -25.10 1.00 11.20
CA LEU A 323 -25.86 0.09 12.04
C LEU A 323 -24.92 -0.75 12.90
N PHE A 324 -25.04 -0.62 14.22
CA PHE A 324 -24.50 -1.57 15.18
C PHE A 324 -25.55 -2.64 15.48
N THR A 325 -25.12 -3.90 15.62
CA THR A 325 -26.02 -4.98 16.05
C THR A 325 -25.63 -5.44 17.45
N LEU A 326 -26.48 -5.09 18.41
CA LEU A 326 -26.37 -5.47 19.81
C LEU A 326 -26.70 -6.97 20.01
N PRO A 327 -26.24 -7.57 21.12
CA PRO A 327 -26.63 -8.91 21.53
C PRO A 327 -28.16 -9.08 21.67
N GLY A 328 -28.66 -10.30 21.51
CA GLY A 328 -30.11 -10.56 21.41
C GLY A 328 -30.95 -10.16 22.64
N ASP A 329 -30.39 -10.16 23.85
CA ASP A 329 -31.07 -9.77 25.09
C ASP A 329 -30.67 -8.38 25.60
N ALA A 330 -30.01 -7.58 24.75
CA ALA A 330 -29.58 -6.23 25.09
C ALA A 330 -30.74 -5.23 25.05
N GLN A 331 -30.82 -4.41 26.09
CA GLN A 331 -31.70 -3.25 26.19
C GLN A 331 -30.84 -1.99 26.17
N LEU A 332 -30.91 -1.23 25.08
CA LEU A 332 -30.23 0.05 24.92
C LEU A 332 -30.71 1.06 25.99
N GLN A 333 -29.77 1.64 26.72
CA GLN A 333 -30.04 2.65 27.76
C GLN A 333 -29.81 4.06 27.23
N THR A 334 -28.61 4.31 26.69
CA THR A 334 -28.18 5.63 26.24
C THR A 334 -27.32 5.55 25.01
N VAL A 335 -27.46 6.55 24.14
CA VAL A 335 -26.57 6.78 22.99
C VAL A 335 -26.02 8.19 23.12
N THR A 336 -24.71 8.35 23.05
CA THR A 336 -24.10 9.68 22.93
C THR A 336 -23.27 9.75 21.66
N ILE A 337 -23.30 10.92 21.01
CA ILE A 337 -22.47 11.23 19.84
C ILE A 337 -21.71 12.52 20.19
N ASN A 338 -20.38 12.46 20.15
CA ASN A 338 -19.48 13.55 20.53
C ASN A 338 -19.79 14.12 21.93
N GLY A 339 -20.16 13.25 22.88
CA GLY A 339 -20.50 13.61 24.25
C GLY A 339 -21.93 14.14 24.44
N ALA A 340 -22.70 14.37 23.38
CA ALA A 340 -24.10 14.79 23.46
C ALA A 340 -25.05 13.59 23.40
N SER A 341 -26.00 13.51 24.34
CA SER A 341 -27.03 12.45 24.36
C SER A 341 -27.97 12.60 23.16
N GLN A 342 -28.23 11.48 22.47
CA GLN A 342 -29.09 11.43 21.30
C GLN A 342 -30.30 10.52 21.59
N PRO A 343 -31.52 10.92 21.19
CA PRO A 343 -32.74 10.15 21.43
C PRO A 343 -32.90 9.00 20.40
N ILE A 344 -31.84 8.21 20.20
CA ILE A 344 -31.81 7.09 19.27
C ILE A 344 -32.38 5.86 19.96
N ARG A 345 -33.27 5.15 19.26
CA ARG A 345 -33.91 3.93 19.75
C ARG A 345 -33.33 2.71 19.08
N GLN A 346 -33.37 1.60 19.80
CA GLN A 346 -33.06 0.28 19.30
C GLN A 346 -34.25 -0.29 18.51
N GLU A 347 -33.97 -0.84 17.33
CA GLU A 347 -34.93 -1.52 16.46
C GLU A 347 -34.56 -3.01 16.35
N GLY A 348 -35.23 -3.86 17.12
CA GLY A 348 -34.80 -5.26 17.27
C GLY A 348 -33.41 -5.32 17.92
N PRO A 349 -32.40 -6.00 17.32
CA PRO A 349 -31.02 -5.95 17.81
C PRO A 349 -30.22 -4.76 17.24
N LYS A 350 -30.79 -3.94 16.35
CA LYS A 350 -30.02 -2.94 15.61
C LYS A 350 -30.15 -1.55 16.23
N VAL A 351 -29.07 -0.77 16.19
CA VAL A 351 -29.03 0.64 16.56
C VAL A 351 -28.44 1.43 15.40
N ALA A 352 -29.26 2.29 14.80
CA ALA A 352 -28.88 3.12 13.66
C ALA A 352 -28.32 4.47 14.14
N ILE A 353 -27.05 4.72 13.84
CA ILE A 353 -26.32 5.93 14.21
C ILE A 353 -26.17 6.83 12.99
N PRO A 354 -26.60 8.10 13.05
CA PRO A 354 -26.35 9.05 11.97
C PRO A 354 -24.85 9.34 11.86
N LEU A 355 -24.33 9.32 10.63
CA LEU A 355 -22.95 9.68 10.34
C LEU A 355 -22.87 11.09 9.77
N VAL A 356 -21.87 11.85 10.22
CA VAL A 356 -21.46 13.12 9.61
C VAL A 356 -20.07 12.96 8.96
N PRO A 357 -19.77 13.70 7.87
CA PRO A 357 -18.41 13.75 7.33
C PRO A 357 -17.41 14.24 8.38
N GLY A 358 -16.24 13.60 8.47
CA GLY A 358 -15.21 13.86 9.47
C GLY A 358 -15.13 12.75 10.53
N SER A 359 -14.55 13.09 11.68
CA SER A 359 -14.41 12.18 12.83
C SER A 359 -15.53 12.42 13.84
N GLN A 360 -16.03 11.34 14.43
CA GLN A 360 -17.03 11.39 15.49
C GLN A 360 -16.82 10.23 16.48
N SER A 361 -17.13 10.48 17.75
CA SER A 361 -17.09 9.47 18.81
C SER A 361 -18.52 9.08 19.18
N VAL A 362 -18.80 7.79 19.20
CA VAL A 362 -20.11 7.22 19.51
C VAL A 362 -19.99 6.34 20.74
N VAL A 363 -20.85 6.57 21.72
CA VAL A 363 -20.94 5.73 22.92
C VAL A 363 -22.33 5.10 23.01
N LEU A 364 -22.37 3.78 23.08
CA LEU A 364 -23.58 2.99 23.29
C LEU A 364 -23.50 2.34 24.66
N SER A 365 -24.51 2.54 25.51
CA SER A 365 -24.63 1.82 26.78
C SER A 365 -25.89 0.99 26.76
N TRP A 366 -25.77 -0.30 27.11
CA TRP A 366 -26.90 -1.22 27.18
C TRP A 366 -26.77 -2.15 28.39
N ARG A 367 -27.91 -2.74 28.76
CA ARG A 367 -27.98 -3.77 29.79
C ARG A 367 -28.53 -5.06 29.21
N GLN A 368 -27.89 -6.17 29.55
CA GLN A 368 -28.34 -7.52 29.26
C GLN A 368 -28.95 -8.17 30.48
N SER A 369 -29.92 -9.05 30.24
CA SER A 369 -30.63 -9.78 31.29
C SER A 369 -29.83 -10.97 31.85
N SER A 370 -28.75 -11.37 31.17
CA SER A 370 -27.85 -12.42 31.67
C SER A 370 -26.88 -11.89 32.74
N GLY A 371 -26.79 -12.59 33.87
CA GLY A 371 -25.75 -12.39 34.87
C GLY A 371 -24.54 -13.31 34.69
N ILE A 372 -23.52 -13.12 35.53
CA ILE A 372 -22.29 -13.91 35.48
C ILE A 372 -22.52 -15.37 35.93
N GLY A 373 -22.19 -16.32 35.06
CA GLY A 373 -22.20 -17.76 35.34
C GLY A 373 -20.84 -18.29 35.80
N THR A 374 -20.71 -19.61 36.01
CA THR A 374 -19.40 -20.24 36.27
C THR A 374 -18.50 -20.17 35.05
N VAL A 375 -19.04 -20.51 33.88
CA VAL A 375 -18.44 -20.28 32.58
C VAL A 375 -19.24 -19.15 31.94
N TRP A 376 -18.57 -18.07 31.59
CA TRP A 376 -19.25 -16.89 31.06
C TRP A 376 -18.43 -16.26 29.95
N GLU A 377 -19.11 -15.88 28.87
CA GLU A 377 -18.52 -15.26 27.69
C GLU A 377 -18.98 -13.81 27.60
N THR A 378 -18.09 -12.92 27.16
CA THR A 378 -18.44 -11.53 26.92
C THR A 378 -19.43 -11.40 25.76
N PRO A 379 -20.24 -10.33 25.73
CA PRO A 379 -21.31 -10.18 24.75
C PRO A 379 -20.81 -10.17 23.31
N ARG A 380 -21.58 -10.80 22.41
CA ARG A 380 -21.31 -10.77 20.97
C ARG A 380 -21.84 -9.47 20.37
N LEU A 381 -20.92 -8.59 19.96
CA LEU A 381 -21.25 -7.30 19.35
C LEU A 381 -20.74 -7.25 17.91
N ASP A 382 -21.61 -6.84 16.99
CA ASP A 382 -21.28 -6.64 15.57
C ASP A 382 -21.28 -5.15 15.27
N LEU A 383 -20.12 -4.66 14.81
CA LEU A 383 -19.87 -3.29 14.40
C LEU A 383 -20.35 -3.00 12.98
N GLY A 384 -20.76 -4.02 12.20
CA GLY A 384 -21.26 -3.87 10.83
C GLY A 384 -20.21 -3.47 9.78
N THR A 385 -18.95 -3.21 10.19
CA THR A 385 -17.80 -2.90 9.34
C THR A 385 -16.51 -3.25 10.08
N PRO A 386 -15.39 -3.52 9.36
CA PRO A 386 -14.08 -3.70 9.99
C PRO A 386 -13.69 -2.55 10.94
N SER A 387 -13.11 -2.91 12.09
CA SER A 387 -12.56 -1.97 13.08
C SER A 387 -11.08 -2.21 13.33
N ALA A 388 -10.34 -1.11 13.49
CA ALA A 388 -9.00 -1.11 14.06
C ALA A 388 -9.05 -0.92 15.58
N ASN A 389 -7.94 -1.25 16.26
CA ASN A 389 -7.71 -1.04 17.69
C ASN A 389 -8.92 -1.44 18.56
N ALA A 390 -9.23 -2.73 18.57
CA ALA A 390 -10.34 -3.29 19.32
C ALA A 390 -9.89 -3.70 20.73
N ASP A 391 -10.37 -2.97 21.73
CA ASP A 391 -10.16 -3.20 23.15
C ASP A 391 -11.40 -3.84 23.79
N LEU A 392 -11.20 -4.90 24.57
CA LEU A 392 -12.23 -5.52 25.39
C LEU A 392 -11.78 -5.47 26.85
N LYS A 393 -12.50 -4.71 27.67
CA LYS A 393 -12.27 -4.59 29.11
C LYS A 393 -13.42 -5.25 29.85
N LEU A 394 -13.08 -6.19 30.72
CA LEU A 394 -14.03 -6.89 31.56
C LEU A 394 -13.71 -6.59 33.02
N ALA A 395 -14.55 -5.80 33.66
CA ALA A 395 -14.44 -5.49 35.08
C ALA A 395 -15.22 -6.53 35.89
N LEU A 396 -14.52 -7.54 36.39
CA LEU A 396 -15.05 -8.52 37.31
C LEU A 396 -15.13 -7.92 38.72
N GLY A 397 -16.27 -8.12 39.38
CA GLY A 397 -16.41 -7.80 40.80
C GLY A 397 -15.42 -8.59 41.68
N SER A 398 -15.11 -8.06 42.86
CA SER A 398 -14.23 -8.70 43.84
C SER A 398 -14.85 -9.91 44.56
N ASP A 399 -16.11 -10.24 44.24
CA ASP A 399 -16.89 -11.36 44.76
C ASP A 399 -16.67 -12.67 43.99
N ARG A 400 -15.82 -12.64 42.96
CA ARG A 400 -15.53 -13.79 42.08
C ARG A 400 -14.08 -14.24 42.21
N TRP A 401 -13.88 -15.55 42.27
CA TRP A 401 -12.59 -16.19 42.16
C TRP A 401 -12.38 -16.66 40.71
N VAL A 402 -11.48 -16.01 39.98
CA VAL A 402 -11.15 -16.33 38.59
C VAL A 402 -10.27 -17.57 38.53
N LEU A 403 -10.75 -18.61 37.84
CA LEU A 403 -10.02 -19.87 37.70
C LEU A 403 -9.31 -19.96 36.35
N PHE A 404 -9.95 -19.52 35.27
CA PHE A 404 -9.40 -19.61 33.93
C PHE A 404 -9.93 -18.47 33.06
N VAL A 405 -9.14 -18.06 32.08
CA VAL A 405 -9.50 -17.02 31.11
C VAL A 405 -9.00 -17.47 29.74
N THR A 406 -9.77 -17.16 28.69
CA THR A 406 -9.37 -17.36 27.30
C THR A 406 -9.98 -16.27 26.44
N GLY A 407 -9.43 -16.05 25.24
CA GLY A 407 -9.85 -14.99 24.34
C GLY A 407 -8.79 -14.71 23.28
N PRO A 408 -8.76 -13.49 22.72
CA PRO A 408 -7.73 -13.06 21.78
C PRO A 408 -6.30 -13.23 22.25
N ARG A 409 -5.36 -13.28 21.28
CA ARG A 409 -3.93 -13.55 21.53
C ARG A 409 -3.27 -12.58 22.51
N MET A 410 -3.60 -11.29 22.46
CA MET A 410 -3.14 -10.31 23.45
C MET A 410 -4.20 -10.17 24.53
N GLY A 411 -3.97 -10.82 25.67
CA GLY A 411 -4.94 -10.87 26.76
C GLY A 411 -4.37 -11.40 28.07
N PRO A 412 -5.21 -11.54 29.11
CA PRO A 412 -4.83 -12.08 30.40
C PRO A 412 -4.39 -13.55 30.34
N ALA A 413 -3.51 -13.92 31.25
CA ALA A 413 -3.11 -15.29 31.54
C ALA A 413 -3.15 -15.55 33.05
N VAL A 414 -3.67 -16.73 33.45
CA VAL A 414 -3.73 -17.19 34.85
C VAL A 414 -2.50 -18.06 35.12
N LEU A 415 -1.45 -17.48 35.72
CA LEU A 415 -0.18 -18.18 35.94
C LEU A 415 -0.22 -19.18 37.11
N PHE A 416 -1.20 -19.08 38.00
CA PHE A 416 -1.29 -19.94 39.18
C PHE A 416 -1.24 -21.44 38.86
N TRP A 417 -1.79 -21.89 37.73
CA TRP A 417 -1.80 -23.30 37.36
C TRP A 417 -0.42 -23.86 37.04
N SER A 418 0.48 -23.06 36.47
CA SER A 418 1.86 -23.48 36.24
C SER A 418 2.63 -23.54 37.56
N LEU A 419 2.42 -22.58 38.47
CA LEU A 419 2.94 -22.64 39.83
C LEU A 419 2.44 -23.88 40.57
N LEU A 420 1.14 -24.19 40.50
CA LEU A 420 0.55 -25.36 41.14
C LEU A 420 1.20 -26.66 40.66
N LEU A 421 1.48 -26.77 39.35
CA LEU A 421 2.19 -27.91 38.78
C LEU A 421 3.61 -28.04 39.35
N VAL A 422 4.34 -26.93 39.50
CA VAL A 422 5.66 -26.92 40.15
C VAL A 422 5.56 -27.33 41.63
N LEU A 423 4.60 -26.77 42.38
CA LEU A 423 4.37 -27.12 43.79
C LEU A 423 4.00 -28.59 43.97
N LEU A 424 3.24 -29.17 43.04
CA LEU A 424 2.92 -30.60 43.02
C LEU A 424 4.20 -31.44 42.88
N LEU A 425 5.07 -31.10 41.92
CA LEU A 425 6.34 -31.79 41.70
C LEU A 425 7.27 -31.68 42.92
N VAL A 426 7.38 -30.49 43.50
CA VAL A 426 8.17 -30.25 44.74
C VAL A 426 7.60 -31.07 45.89
N SER A 427 6.28 -31.10 46.07
CA SER A 427 5.62 -31.89 47.12
C SER A 427 5.82 -33.39 46.97
N ILE A 428 5.82 -33.90 45.73
CA ILE A 428 6.16 -35.29 45.42
C ILE A 428 7.61 -35.59 45.78
N GLY A 429 8.53 -34.68 45.46
CA GLY A 429 9.94 -34.77 45.86
C GLY A 429 10.10 -34.82 47.38
N LEU A 430 9.51 -33.87 48.10
CA LEU A 430 9.54 -33.79 49.56
C LEU A 430 8.91 -35.01 50.23
N GLY A 431 7.82 -35.56 49.69
CA GLY A 431 7.19 -36.78 50.20
C GLY A 431 8.05 -38.04 50.11
N ARG A 432 9.10 -38.05 49.26
CA ARG A 432 10.09 -39.14 49.23
C ARG A 432 11.21 -38.97 50.26
N VAL A 433 11.38 -37.78 50.82
CA VAL A 433 12.40 -37.49 51.82
C VAL A 433 11.96 -38.05 53.17
N ARG A 434 12.65 -39.09 53.65
CA ARG A 434 12.31 -39.75 54.92
C ARG A 434 12.58 -38.91 56.18
N LEU A 435 13.11 -37.69 56.05
CA LEU A 435 13.44 -36.81 57.18
C LEU A 435 12.22 -36.40 58.00
N THR A 436 11.05 -36.27 57.37
CA THR A 436 9.82 -35.84 58.04
C THR A 436 8.77 -36.96 58.03
N PRO A 437 7.84 -36.99 59.00
CA PRO A 437 6.74 -37.96 59.00
C PRO A 437 5.62 -37.62 57.99
N LEU A 438 5.77 -36.56 57.19
CA LEU A 438 4.73 -36.07 56.28
C LEU A 438 4.66 -36.91 55.01
N ARG A 439 3.44 -37.33 54.65
CA ARG A 439 3.16 -38.02 53.37
C ARG A 439 3.08 -37.03 52.22
N THR A 440 3.24 -37.49 50.98
CA THR A 440 3.11 -36.66 49.77
C THR A 440 1.82 -35.84 49.75
N LEU A 441 0.67 -36.43 50.11
CA LEU A 441 -0.60 -35.69 50.15
C LEU A 441 -0.58 -34.53 51.17
N GLN A 442 0.10 -34.71 52.31
CA GLN A 442 0.23 -33.65 53.32
C GLN A 442 1.14 -32.53 52.84
N TRP A 443 2.21 -32.87 52.10
CA TRP A 443 3.05 -31.86 51.44
C TRP A 443 2.29 -31.10 50.36
N VAL A 444 1.48 -31.78 49.53
CA VAL A 444 0.62 -31.13 48.53
C VAL A 444 -0.37 -30.18 49.19
N LEU A 445 -1.08 -30.63 50.23
CA LEU A 445 -2.02 -29.77 50.95
C LEU A 445 -1.31 -28.59 51.63
N LEU A 446 -0.14 -28.81 52.25
CA LEU A 446 0.62 -27.75 52.91
C LEU A 446 1.09 -26.69 51.91
N THR A 447 1.72 -27.10 50.80
CA THR A 447 2.21 -26.19 49.76
C THR A 447 1.07 -25.46 49.06
N LEU A 448 -0.09 -26.11 48.88
CA LEU A 448 -1.28 -25.48 48.30
C LEU A 448 -1.80 -24.31 49.15
N GLY A 449 -1.87 -24.44 50.48
CA GLY A 449 -2.29 -23.30 51.31
C GLY A 449 -1.18 -22.28 51.54
N LEU A 450 0.09 -22.70 51.49
CA LEU A 450 1.23 -21.77 51.48
C LEU A 450 1.38 -21.03 50.15
N SER A 451 0.63 -21.37 49.10
CA SER A 451 0.68 -20.63 47.82
C SER A 451 0.20 -19.19 47.95
N GLN A 452 -0.54 -18.86 49.01
CA GLN A 452 -1.05 -17.52 49.29
C GLN A 452 0.02 -16.59 49.88
N VAL A 453 1.14 -17.14 50.36
CA VAL A 453 2.28 -16.36 50.88
C VAL A 453 3.44 -16.36 49.88
N PRO A 454 4.33 -15.35 49.91
CA PRO A 454 5.50 -15.32 49.05
C PRO A 454 6.35 -16.60 49.17
N VAL A 455 6.93 -17.05 48.06
CA VAL A 455 7.73 -18.28 48.00
C VAL A 455 8.83 -18.36 49.08
N PRO A 456 9.57 -17.29 49.41
CA PRO A 456 10.56 -17.32 50.50
C PRO A 456 9.93 -17.63 51.86
N ALA A 457 8.73 -17.11 52.15
CA ALA A 457 8.03 -17.39 53.39
C ALA A 457 7.57 -18.86 53.44
N ALA A 458 7.04 -19.39 52.34
CA ALA A 458 6.70 -20.80 52.24
C ALA A 458 7.93 -21.70 52.48
N ALA A 459 9.10 -21.32 51.95
CA ALA A 459 10.36 -22.04 52.14
C ALA A 459 10.81 -22.08 53.60
N VAL A 460 10.53 -21.04 54.41
CA VAL A 460 10.81 -21.04 55.86
C VAL A 460 10.06 -22.18 56.56
N VAL A 461 8.79 -22.42 56.21
CA VAL A 461 7.98 -23.50 56.80
C VAL A 461 8.47 -24.87 56.35
N VAL A 462 8.74 -25.04 55.05
CA VAL A 462 9.27 -26.30 54.51
C VAL A 462 10.64 -26.62 55.13
N GLY A 463 11.54 -25.64 55.18
CA GLY A 463 12.87 -25.76 55.76
C GLY A 463 12.82 -26.09 57.24
N TRP A 464 11.93 -25.45 58.01
CA TRP A 464 11.71 -25.73 59.42
C TRP A 464 11.40 -27.22 59.69
N LEU A 465 10.45 -27.79 58.93
CA LEU A 465 10.09 -29.21 59.06
C LEU A 465 11.28 -30.13 58.73
N LEU A 466 12.05 -29.82 57.68
CA LEU A 466 13.22 -30.61 57.29
C LEU A 466 14.34 -30.53 58.32
N VAL A 467 14.62 -29.34 58.88
CA VAL A 467 15.67 -29.15 59.89
C VAL A 467 15.30 -29.84 61.21
N LEU A 468 14.03 -29.83 61.61
CA LEU A 468 13.57 -30.62 62.78
C LEU A 468 13.83 -32.12 62.59
N GLY A 469 13.51 -32.67 61.41
CA GLY A 469 13.78 -34.07 61.09
C GLY A 469 15.26 -34.41 60.99
N TRP A 470 16.07 -33.45 60.51
CA TRP A 470 17.53 -33.59 60.53
C TRP A 470 18.10 -33.58 61.96
N ARG A 471 17.58 -32.70 62.82
CA ARG A 471 17.98 -32.59 64.24
C ARG A 471 17.62 -33.83 65.05
N GLU A 472 16.52 -34.51 64.72
CA GLU A 472 16.16 -35.81 65.33
C GLU A 472 17.21 -36.88 65.03
N ARG A 473 17.72 -36.94 63.79
CA ARG A 473 18.68 -37.96 63.34
C ARG A 473 20.14 -37.69 63.71
N LYS A 474 20.51 -36.43 63.92
CA LYS A 474 21.87 -36.02 64.30
C LYS A 474 21.89 -35.26 65.63
N PRO A 475 21.76 -35.97 66.76
CA PRO A 475 21.72 -35.35 68.08
C PRO A 475 23.08 -34.75 68.50
N ASP A 476 24.19 -35.26 67.98
CA ASP A 476 25.54 -34.96 68.50
C ASP A 476 26.18 -33.72 67.90
N LEU A 477 26.44 -32.73 68.76
CA LEU A 477 27.23 -31.54 68.49
C LEU A 477 28.01 -31.13 69.77
N PRO A 478 29.14 -30.41 69.63
CA PRO A 478 29.78 -29.74 70.77
C PRO A 478 28.82 -28.79 71.49
N VAL A 479 29.02 -28.58 72.80
CA VAL A 479 28.10 -27.87 73.70
C VAL A 479 27.61 -26.52 73.13
N ALA A 480 28.53 -25.64 72.73
CA ALA A 480 28.18 -24.31 72.22
C ALA A 480 27.36 -24.36 70.91
N TRP A 481 27.73 -25.26 69.98
CA TRP A 481 27.02 -25.44 68.72
C TRP A 481 25.66 -26.11 68.90
N PHE A 482 25.53 -26.98 69.91
CA PHE A 482 24.26 -27.60 70.27
C PHE A 482 23.27 -26.54 70.78
N ASP A 483 23.69 -25.71 71.74
CA ASP A 483 22.84 -24.68 72.35
C ASP A 483 22.49 -23.57 71.34
N LEU A 484 23.44 -23.15 70.49
CA LEU A 484 23.16 -22.20 69.40
C LEU A 484 22.12 -22.77 68.41
N ARG A 485 22.23 -24.05 68.04
CA ARG A 485 21.24 -24.72 67.17
C ARG A 485 19.86 -24.74 67.84
N GLN A 486 19.77 -25.01 69.14
CA GLN A 486 18.48 -25.02 69.87
C GLN A 486 17.83 -23.62 69.87
N LEU A 487 18.61 -22.56 70.10
CA LEU A 487 18.11 -21.19 70.04
C LEU A 487 17.63 -20.82 68.63
N LEU A 488 18.41 -21.16 67.60
CA LEU A 488 18.02 -20.94 66.20
C LEU A 488 16.75 -21.72 65.82
N LEU A 489 16.60 -22.95 66.31
CA LEU A 489 15.39 -23.76 66.07
C LEU A 489 14.15 -23.16 66.73
N VAL A 490 14.27 -22.60 67.94
CA VAL A 490 13.16 -21.89 68.59
C VAL A 490 12.77 -20.66 67.77
N ALA A 491 13.73 -19.84 67.37
CA ALA A 491 13.48 -18.67 66.53
C ALA A 491 12.83 -19.05 65.19
N TRP A 492 13.33 -20.10 64.52
CA TRP A 492 12.76 -20.60 63.28
C TRP A 492 11.34 -21.13 63.48
N THR A 493 11.07 -21.84 64.59
CA THR A 493 9.72 -22.34 64.91
C THR A 493 8.72 -21.20 65.07
N LEU A 494 9.10 -20.12 65.76
CA LEU A 494 8.26 -18.91 65.87
C LEU A 494 8.01 -18.27 64.50
N GLY A 495 9.05 -18.16 63.66
CA GLY A 495 8.93 -17.66 62.30
C GLY A 495 7.99 -18.51 61.44
N ALA A 496 8.16 -19.83 61.44
CA ALA A 496 7.31 -20.77 60.69
C ALA A 496 5.85 -20.73 61.17
N MET A 497 5.62 -20.64 62.48
CA MET A 497 4.27 -20.49 63.04
C MET A 497 3.63 -19.17 62.62
N GLY A 498 4.40 -18.07 62.63
CA GLY A 498 3.96 -16.77 62.15
C GLY A 498 3.55 -16.80 60.67
N VAL A 499 4.33 -17.47 59.81
CA VAL A 499 3.99 -17.66 58.38
C VAL A 499 2.73 -18.50 58.21
N LEU A 500 2.59 -19.61 58.95
CA LEU A 500 1.39 -20.44 58.90
C LEU A 500 0.14 -19.64 59.31
N PHE A 501 0.22 -18.87 60.39
CA PHE A 501 -0.85 -17.98 60.82
C PHE A 501 -1.18 -16.93 59.75
N ALA A 502 -0.16 -16.28 59.17
CA ALA A 502 -0.34 -15.32 58.08
C ALA A 502 -1.01 -15.95 56.85
N SER A 503 -0.65 -17.19 56.50
CA SER A 503 -1.27 -17.92 55.38
C SER A 503 -2.75 -18.22 55.60
N ILE A 504 -3.15 -18.56 56.83
CA ILE A 504 -4.56 -18.77 57.19
C ILE A 504 -5.32 -17.44 57.14
N TYR A 505 -4.73 -16.38 57.69
CA TYR A 505 -5.33 -15.04 57.68
C TYR A 505 -5.56 -14.53 56.25
N GLN A 506 -4.51 -14.56 55.41
CA GLN A 506 -4.59 -14.15 54.01
C GLN A 506 -5.54 -15.04 53.20
N GLY A 507 -5.55 -16.35 53.48
CA GLY A 507 -6.42 -17.28 52.77
C GLY A 507 -7.91 -17.15 53.12
N LEU A 508 -8.27 -16.85 54.37
CA LEU A 508 -9.68 -16.71 54.78
C LEU A 508 -10.25 -15.31 54.54
N LEU A 509 -9.47 -14.27 54.80
CA LEU A 509 -9.93 -12.88 54.76
C LEU A 509 -9.46 -12.11 53.52
N GLY A 510 -8.41 -12.60 52.84
CA GLY A 510 -7.87 -11.99 51.62
C GLY A 510 -8.52 -12.48 50.33
N HIS A 511 -8.00 -11.99 49.21
CA HIS A 511 -8.37 -12.43 47.86
C HIS A 511 -7.34 -13.45 47.35
N PRO A 512 -7.79 -14.53 46.68
CA PRO A 512 -6.87 -15.52 46.11
C PRO A 512 -6.02 -14.86 45.03
N ASP A 513 -4.69 -14.97 45.17
CA ASP A 513 -3.77 -14.52 44.14
C ASP A 513 -3.62 -15.61 43.07
N MET A 514 -4.38 -15.45 41.99
CA MET A 514 -4.32 -16.33 40.82
C MET A 514 -3.21 -15.94 39.83
N GLN A 515 -2.39 -14.94 40.18
CA GLN A 515 -1.29 -14.41 39.37
C GLN A 515 -1.75 -14.09 37.95
N VAL A 516 -2.89 -13.40 37.87
CA VAL A 516 -3.42 -12.91 36.61
C VAL A 516 -2.52 -11.79 36.11
N THR A 517 -1.96 -11.96 34.92
CA THR A 517 -1.08 -10.98 34.27
C THR A 517 -1.35 -10.93 32.77
N GLY A 518 -0.68 -10.03 32.05
CA GLY A 518 -0.81 -9.85 30.60
C GLY A 518 -1.76 -8.71 30.24
N ASN A 519 -1.31 -7.84 29.34
CA ASN A 519 -2.08 -6.70 28.83
C ASN A 519 -2.72 -5.83 29.93
N ASP A 520 -1.97 -5.50 30.99
CA ASP A 520 -2.43 -4.75 32.17
C ASP A 520 -3.62 -5.36 32.92
N SER A 521 -3.83 -6.67 32.76
CA SER A 521 -4.88 -7.39 33.45
C SER A 521 -4.54 -7.70 34.91
N THR A 522 -5.56 -7.69 35.76
CA THR A 522 -5.55 -8.06 37.18
C THR A 522 -6.67 -9.06 37.46
N ALA A 523 -6.79 -9.55 38.70
CA ALA A 523 -7.85 -10.50 39.07
C ALA A 523 -9.28 -9.94 38.90
N SER A 524 -9.45 -8.61 38.98
CA SER A 524 -10.75 -7.92 38.84
C SER A 524 -10.91 -7.16 37.53
N SER A 525 -9.85 -6.98 36.74
CA SER A 525 -9.92 -6.26 35.46
C SER A 525 -9.18 -7.05 34.41
N LEU A 526 -9.90 -7.59 33.43
CA LEU A 526 -9.33 -8.42 32.37
C LEU A 526 -9.40 -7.67 31.05
N HIS A 527 -8.27 -7.52 30.37
CA HIS A 527 -8.16 -6.71 29.16
C HIS A 527 -7.64 -7.55 27.99
N TRP A 528 -8.39 -7.59 26.90
CA TRP A 528 -7.96 -8.16 25.62
C TRP A 528 -7.84 -7.06 24.57
N PHE A 529 -6.89 -7.22 23.65
CA PHE A 529 -6.65 -6.30 22.55
C PHE A 529 -6.48 -7.04 21.22
N VAL A 530 -7.03 -6.46 20.15
CA VAL A 530 -6.89 -6.94 18.77
C VAL A 530 -6.69 -5.75 17.83
N ASP A 531 -5.60 -5.77 17.06
CA ASP A 531 -5.27 -4.67 16.13
C ASP A 531 -6.33 -4.49 15.02
N ARG A 532 -6.82 -5.60 14.44
CA ARG A 532 -7.86 -5.56 13.40
C ARG A 532 -8.90 -6.63 13.61
N THR A 533 -10.15 -6.20 13.53
CA THR A 533 -11.32 -7.07 13.55
C THR A 533 -12.09 -6.87 12.25
N LYS A 534 -12.84 -7.90 11.85
CA LYS A 534 -13.83 -7.75 10.78
C LYS A 534 -15.05 -7.07 11.42
N ASP A 535 -16.21 -7.65 11.25
CA ASP A 535 -17.48 -7.06 11.65
C ASP A 535 -17.73 -7.31 13.15
N LEU A 536 -17.28 -8.46 13.66
CA LEU A 536 -17.49 -8.89 15.05
C LEU A 536 -16.33 -8.46 15.96
N LEU A 537 -16.67 -7.87 17.11
CA LEU A 537 -15.71 -7.67 18.19
C LEU A 537 -15.25 -9.01 18.78
N PRO A 538 -14.00 -9.09 19.27
CA PRO A 538 -13.50 -10.26 19.95
C PRO A 538 -14.30 -10.53 21.24
N GLN A 539 -14.39 -11.81 21.59
CA GLN A 539 -15.00 -12.25 22.85
C GLN A 539 -13.95 -12.86 23.77
N GLY A 540 -14.08 -12.57 25.06
CA GLY A 540 -13.35 -13.24 26.13
C GLY A 540 -14.27 -14.23 26.85
N LEU A 541 -13.70 -15.34 27.30
CA LEU A 541 -14.36 -16.30 28.18
C LEU A 541 -13.64 -16.33 29.52
N VAL A 542 -14.42 -16.29 30.59
CA VAL A 542 -13.94 -16.41 31.97
C VAL A 542 -14.62 -17.58 32.63
N VAL A 543 -13.82 -18.43 33.26
CA VAL A 543 -14.27 -19.41 34.23
C VAL A 543 -13.99 -18.87 35.61
N SER A 544 -15.04 -18.61 36.39
CA SER A 544 -14.94 -18.12 37.76
C SER A 544 -15.98 -18.77 38.66
N VAL A 545 -15.76 -18.73 39.97
CA VAL A 545 -16.73 -19.21 40.97
C VAL A 545 -16.97 -18.14 42.04
N PRO A 546 -18.09 -18.19 42.78
CA PRO A 546 -18.30 -17.28 43.91
C PRO A 546 -17.18 -17.40 44.95
N MET A 547 -16.79 -16.27 45.56
CA MET A 547 -15.74 -16.23 46.59
C MET A 547 -16.03 -17.14 47.80
N LEU A 548 -17.29 -17.48 48.03
CA LEU A 548 -17.70 -18.47 49.05
C LEU A 548 -17.08 -19.85 48.81
N VAL A 549 -16.88 -20.27 47.56
CA VAL A 549 -16.25 -21.55 47.22
C VAL A 549 -14.79 -21.54 47.67
N TYR A 550 -14.07 -20.44 47.40
CA TYR A 550 -12.69 -20.26 47.86
C TYR A 550 -12.60 -20.25 49.39
N ARG A 551 -13.44 -19.45 50.06
CA ARG A 551 -13.47 -19.37 51.53
C ARG A 551 -13.80 -20.71 52.18
N GLY A 552 -14.72 -21.48 51.60
CA GLY A 552 -15.03 -22.84 52.05
C GLY A 552 -13.84 -23.80 51.91
N ALA A 553 -13.14 -23.74 50.77
CA ALA A 553 -11.92 -24.54 50.55
C ALA A 553 -10.81 -24.16 51.54
N MET A 554 -10.59 -22.86 51.79
CA MET A 554 -9.60 -22.38 52.75
C MET A 554 -9.95 -22.70 54.20
N LEU A 555 -11.24 -22.71 54.57
CA LEU A 555 -11.69 -23.15 55.88
C LEU A 555 -11.47 -24.66 56.08
N ALA A 556 -11.79 -25.47 55.08
CA ALA A 556 -11.51 -26.90 55.13
C ALA A 556 -10.01 -27.17 55.26
N TRP A 557 -9.20 -26.40 54.52
CA TRP A 557 -7.73 -26.49 54.61
C TRP A 557 -7.20 -26.05 55.97
N SER A 558 -7.67 -24.94 56.55
CA SER A 558 -7.18 -24.46 57.84
C SER A 558 -7.54 -25.39 58.99
N LEU A 559 -8.73 -26.01 58.96
CA LEU A 559 -9.14 -27.04 59.90
C LEU A 559 -8.25 -28.29 59.80
N TRP A 560 -7.97 -28.73 58.57
CA TRP A 560 -7.02 -29.83 58.33
C TRP A 560 -5.63 -29.50 58.86
N LEU A 561 -5.12 -28.29 58.57
CA LEU A 561 -3.81 -27.83 58.99
C LEU A 561 -3.72 -27.79 60.52
N ALA A 562 -4.75 -27.29 61.23
CA ALA A 562 -4.78 -27.26 62.69
C ALA A 562 -4.64 -28.67 63.30
N LEU A 563 -5.39 -29.65 62.76
CA LEU A 563 -5.31 -31.06 63.19
C LEU A 563 -3.95 -31.70 62.87
N ALA A 564 -3.37 -31.37 61.71
CA ALA A 564 -2.05 -31.85 61.31
C ALA A 564 -0.94 -31.24 62.18
N LEU A 565 -1.04 -29.94 62.48
CA LEU A 565 -0.08 -29.17 63.26
C LEU A 565 0.04 -29.71 64.70
N LEU A 566 -1.05 -30.16 65.32
CA LEU A 566 -0.99 -30.82 66.64
C LEU A 566 -0.10 -32.07 66.62
N LYS A 567 -0.19 -32.87 65.55
CA LYS A 567 0.65 -34.06 65.38
C LYS A 567 2.10 -33.65 65.10
N TRP A 568 2.32 -32.65 64.25
CA TRP A 568 3.65 -32.16 63.91
C TRP A 568 4.35 -31.46 65.07
N LEU A 569 3.64 -30.72 65.92
CA LEU A 569 4.20 -30.10 67.13
C LEU A 569 4.61 -31.16 68.16
N ARG A 570 3.80 -32.22 68.33
CA ARG A 570 4.17 -33.35 69.19
C ARG A 570 5.44 -34.04 68.70
N TRP A 571 5.53 -34.30 67.41
CA TRP A 571 6.75 -34.85 66.79
C TRP A 571 7.92 -33.87 66.89
N GLY A 572 7.70 -32.58 66.60
CA GLY A 572 8.71 -31.53 66.67
C GLY A 572 9.29 -31.37 68.07
N TRP A 573 8.46 -31.50 69.11
CA TRP A 573 8.91 -31.53 70.51
C TRP A 573 9.76 -32.75 70.83
N GLN A 574 9.38 -33.94 70.35
CA GLN A 574 10.20 -35.15 70.48
C GLN A 574 11.54 -34.98 69.77
N ALA A 575 11.53 -34.49 68.53
CA ALA A 575 12.73 -34.16 67.77
C ALA A 575 13.60 -33.15 68.53
N PHE A 576 13.03 -32.06 69.05
CA PHE A 576 13.74 -31.00 69.77
C PHE A 576 14.34 -31.42 71.12
N SER A 577 13.71 -32.39 71.80
CA SER A 577 14.15 -32.87 73.13
C SER A 577 15.10 -34.07 73.10
N THR A 578 15.22 -34.75 71.94
CA THR A 578 16.06 -35.94 71.79
C THR A 578 17.53 -35.64 72.08
N GLY A 579 18.17 -36.31 73.04
CA GLY A 579 19.58 -36.06 73.40
C GLY A 579 19.82 -34.83 74.30
N GLY A 580 18.76 -34.29 74.92
CA GLY A 580 18.82 -33.22 75.91
C GLY A 580 18.32 -31.85 75.39
N LEU A 581 17.91 -30.98 76.30
CA LEU A 581 17.42 -29.63 75.95
C LEU A 581 18.56 -28.60 75.87
N TRP A 582 19.47 -28.61 76.85
CA TRP A 582 20.63 -27.72 76.94
C TRP A 582 21.84 -28.51 77.46
N ARG A 583 23.03 -28.31 76.89
CA ARG A 583 24.25 -29.01 77.35
C ARG A 583 25.02 -28.11 78.32
N ARG A 584 25.38 -28.63 79.49
CA ARG A 584 26.26 -27.92 80.44
C ARG A 584 27.71 -28.21 80.06
N GLY A 585 28.54 -27.17 79.97
CA GLY A 585 29.99 -27.32 79.71
C GLY A 585 30.67 -28.23 80.74
N PRO A 586 31.80 -28.89 80.40
CA PRO A 586 32.49 -29.77 81.32
C PRO A 586 32.86 -29.01 82.59
N LYS A 587 32.46 -29.53 83.76
CA LYS A 587 32.92 -29.00 85.05
C LYS A 587 34.45 -29.10 85.07
N LYS A 588 35.12 -27.95 85.15
CA LYS A 588 36.57 -27.86 85.38
C LYS A 588 36.89 -28.72 86.61
N PRO A 589 37.78 -29.72 86.54
CA PRO A 589 38.10 -30.52 87.71
C PRO A 589 38.59 -29.60 88.84
N PRO A 590 38.19 -29.86 90.09
CA PRO A 590 38.56 -29.01 91.22
C PRO A 590 40.09 -28.93 91.30
N ALA A 591 40.61 -27.70 91.41
CA ALA A 591 42.03 -27.46 91.64
C ALA A 591 42.47 -28.23 92.89
N ALA A 592 43.56 -29.01 92.79
CA ALA A 592 44.13 -29.74 93.91
C ALA A 592 44.37 -28.80 95.10
N ALA A 593 43.87 -29.16 96.26
CA ALA A 593 43.95 -28.37 97.48
C ALA A 593 45.42 -28.23 97.95
N THR A 594 45.86 -26.99 98.11
CA THR A 594 47.13 -26.64 98.77
C THR A 594 47.07 -27.04 100.25
N PRO A 595 48.09 -27.72 100.83
CA PRO A 595 48.07 -28.09 102.25
C PRO A 595 48.17 -26.88 103.18
N PRO A 596 47.46 -26.86 104.33
CA PRO A 596 47.52 -25.76 105.31
C PRO A 596 48.81 -25.78 106.15
N PRO A 597 49.21 -24.62 106.74
CA PRO A 597 50.54 -24.41 107.31
C PRO A 597 50.76 -25.12 108.66
N ALA A 598 52.04 -25.43 108.95
CA ALA A 598 52.49 -26.03 110.21
C ALA A 598 52.24 -25.10 111.42
N ARG A 599 51.60 -25.65 112.46
CA ARG A 599 51.43 -25.03 113.79
C ARG A 599 52.77 -24.98 114.53
N ALA A 600 53.16 -23.81 115.02
CA ALA A 600 54.20 -23.65 116.03
C ALA A 600 53.69 -24.07 117.43
N PRO A 601 54.52 -24.67 118.31
CA PRO A 601 54.11 -25.14 119.63
C PRO A 601 54.01 -23.99 120.65
N ALA A 602 53.01 -24.06 121.53
CA ALA A 602 52.84 -23.16 122.67
C ALA A 602 53.67 -23.65 123.89
N PRO A 603 54.27 -22.75 124.68
CA PRO A 603 54.99 -23.11 125.90
C PRO A 603 54.04 -23.41 127.08
N PRO A 604 54.43 -24.27 128.03
CA PRO A 604 53.63 -24.64 129.20
C PRO A 604 53.79 -23.63 130.35
N THR A 605 52.73 -23.40 131.12
CA THR A 605 52.77 -22.64 132.40
C THR A 605 51.95 -23.34 133.49
N PRO A 606 52.29 -23.09 134.78
CA PRO A 606 52.58 -24.12 135.79
C PRO A 606 51.39 -24.43 136.74
N PRO A 607 51.50 -25.45 137.63
CA PRO A 607 50.48 -25.76 138.63
C PRO A 607 50.50 -24.82 139.85
N ALA A 608 49.38 -24.87 140.58
CA ALA A 608 48.95 -24.01 141.68
C ALA A 608 49.97 -23.68 142.79
N ARG A 609 50.02 -22.38 143.15
CA ARG A 609 49.34 -21.87 144.34
C ARG A 609 48.90 -20.42 144.15
#